data_AF-A0A936JSB0-F1
#
_entry.id   AF-A0A936JSB0-F1
#
_cell.length_a   1.000
_cell.length_b   1.000
_cell.length_c   1.000
_cell.angle_alpha   90.00
_cell.angle_beta   90.00
_cell.angle_gamma   90.00
#
_symmetry.space_group_name_H-M   'P 1'
#
loop_
_entity.id
_entity.type
_entity.pdbx_description
1 polymer ?
#
loop_
_entity_poly.entity_id
_entity_poly.type
_entity_poly.pdbx_seq_one_letter_code
_entity_poly.pdbx_strand_id
1 'polypeptide(L)'
;MRRFQMLTLGDLKQGLDDLLTTRQAALALTRVGKAYEDLLKQKRAQMDAVPNELGGGKPVPELLATTDAEHDGYGTAIYYLTEAYLHLPNIDTDVLEAIMHIRASLIPSLEQLRDSYADEAEAALRRKSALPALAADLMRVPVVGGSLQNWATAFVEAGARLQKLLEQPEDDGATQRKEAQRLRVETIGLLNHARTVILDEIASRPTLPRHLDTQIFGYLDDLEKFRSTNARPSAPGIEET
;
A
#
# COMPACT_ATOMS: atom_id res chain seq x y z
N MET A 1 18.11 9.99 -23.07
CA MET A 1 16.86 9.23 -22.82
C MET A 1 16.80 8.90 -21.34
N ARG A 2 15.70 9.25 -20.65
CA ARG A 2 15.51 8.89 -19.24
C ARG A 2 15.22 7.38 -19.13
N ARG A 3 15.85 6.71 -18.18
CA ARG A 3 15.64 5.30 -17.88
C ARG A 3 15.02 5.17 -16.49
N PHE A 4 14.12 4.22 -16.33
CA PHE A 4 13.58 3.84 -15.03
C PHE A 4 14.60 2.93 -14.32
N GLN A 5 14.90 3.22 -13.06
CA GLN A 5 15.83 2.44 -12.23
C GLN A 5 15.33 2.32 -10.79
N MET A 6 14.68 3.37 -10.27
CA MET A 6 14.35 3.53 -8.87
C MET A 6 12.88 3.19 -8.55
N LEU A 7 12.03 2.98 -9.56
CA LEU A 7 10.64 2.54 -9.37
C LEU A 7 10.55 1.28 -8.51
N THR A 8 9.69 1.29 -7.50
CA THR A 8 9.29 0.13 -6.71
C THR A 8 8.20 -0.67 -7.42
N LEU A 9 7.86 -1.86 -6.92
CA LEU A 9 6.75 -2.64 -7.49
C LEU A 9 5.41 -1.89 -7.41
N GLY A 10 5.18 -1.12 -6.34
CA GLY A 10 4.01 -0.26 -6.20
C GLY A 10 3.97 0.87 -7.23
N ASP A 11 5.10 1.55 -7.45
CA ASP A 11 5.19 2.60 -8.47
C ASP A 11 4.95 2.01 -9.88
N LEU A 12 5.45 0.81 -10.14
CA LEU A 12 5.24 0.11 -11.40
C LEU A 12 3.77 -0.26 -11.61
N LYS A 13 3.04 -0.72 -10.58
CA LYS A 13 1.59 -0.95 -10.66
C LYS A 13 0.86 0.34 -11.05
N GLN A 14 1.11 1.41 -10.30
CA GLN A 14 0.45 2.71 -10.52
C GLN A 14 0.79 3.29 -11.90
N GLY A 15 2.05 3.19 -12.32
CA GLY A 15 2.50 3.65 -13.62
C GLY A 15 1.96 2.82 -14.79
N LEU A 16 1.82 1.51 -14.63
CA LEU A 16 1.18 0.64 -15.63
C LEU A 16 -0.33 0.89 -15.71
N ASP A 17 -1.01 1.13 -14.59
CA ASP A 17 -2.43 1.49 -14.58
C ASP A 17 -2.68 2.78 -15.37
N ASP A 18 -1.94 3.84 -15.09
CA ASP A 18 -2.05 5.10 -15.83
C ASP A 18 -1.70 4.93 -17.31
N LEU A 19 -0.66 4.15 -17.62
CA LEU A 19 -0.23 3.86 -18.99
C LEU A 19 -1.30 3.13 -19.80
N LEU A 20 -1.95 2.13 -19.19
CA LEU A 20 -2.95 1.27 -19.84
C LEU A 20 -4.37 1.83 -19.79
N THR A 21 -4.61 2.92 -19.06
CA THR A 21 -5.92 3.59 -18.98
C THR A 21 -5.83 5.01 -19.54
N THR A 22 -5.29 5.97 -18.79
CA THR A 22 -5.19 7.39 -19.15
C THR A 22 -4.39 7.61 -20.44
N ARG A 23 -3.26 6.92 -20.60
CA ARG A 23 -2.30 7.15 -21.69
C ARG A 23 -2.36 6.09 -22.79
N GLN A 24 -3.32 5.17 -22.73
CA GLN A 24 -3.45 4.07 -23.68
C GLN A 24 -3.60 4.59 -25.12
N ALA A 25 -4.37 5.66 -25.32
CA ALA A 25 -4.56 6.26 -26.63
C ALA A 25 -3.23 6.78 -27.22
N ALA A 26 -2.37 7.40 -26.41
CA ALA A 26 -1.06 7.87 -26.83
C ALA A 26 -0.13 6.69 -27.16
N LEU A 27 -0.14 5.63 -26.33
CA LEU A 27 0.61 4.40 -26.59
C LEU A 27 0.20 3.78 -27.93
N ALA A 28 -1.11 3.71 -28.19
CA ALA A 28 -1.70 3.16 -29.40
C ALA A 28 -1.46 4.00 -30.69
N LEU A 29 -0.93 5.22 -30.60
CA LEU A 29 -0.50 5.97 -31.80
C LEU A 29 0.74 5.35 -32.45
N THR A 30 1.54 4.61 -31.67
CA THR A 30 2.76 3.94 -32.13
C THR A 30 2.46 2.49 -32.48
N ARG A 31 3.09 1.94 -33.54
CA ARG A 31 2.93 0.51 -33.86
C ARG A 31 3.57 -0.34 -32.77
N VAL A 32 4.71 0.13 -32.25
CA VAL A 32 5.42 -0.58 -31.20
C VAL A 32 4.64 -0.55 -29.88
N GLY A 33 4.06 0.59 -29.50
CA GLY A 33 3.23 0.67 -28.30
C GLY A 33 2.04 -0.29 -28.34
N LYS A 34 1.37 -0.43 -29.48
CA LYS A 34 0.32 -1.46 -29.66
C LYS A 34 0.85 -2.88 -29.45
N ALA A 35 2.03 -3.19 -29.99
CA ALA A 35 2.63 -4.52 -29.85
C ALA A 35 3.04 -4.84 -28.39
N TYR A 36 3.32 -3.82 -27.59
CA TYR A 36 3.71 -3.99 -26.18
C TYR A 36 2.51 -3.99 -25.21
N GLU A 37 1.33 -3.56 -25.66
CA GLU A 37 0.16 -3.40 -24.79
C GLU A 37 -0.20 -4.71 -24.05
N ASP A 38 -0.22 -5.84 -24.76
CA ASP A 38 -0.54 -7.15 -24.15
C ASP A 38 0.52 -7.61 -23.15
N LEU A 39 1.81 -7.36 -23.44
CA LEU A 39 2.91 -7.67 -22.52
C LEU A 39 2.84 -6.82 -21.26
N LEU A 40 2.49 -5.53 -21.40
CA LEU A 40 2.32 -4.61 -20.27
C LEU A 40 1.11 -4.99 -19.42
N LYS A 41 -0.01 -5.38 -20.04
CA LYS A 41 -1.18 -5.93 -19.34
C LYS A 41 -0.83 -7.23 -18.60
N GLN A 42 -0.06 -8.12 -19.22
CA GLN A 42 0.38 -9.34 -18.59
C GLN A 42 1.26 -9.05 -17.36
N LYS A 43 2.22 -8.13 -17.47
CA LYS A 43 3.05 -7.70 -16.32
C LYS A 43 2.19 -7.08 -15.22
N ARG A 44 1.20 -6.26 -15.57
CA ARG A 44 0.27 -5.67 -14.60
C ARG A 44 -0.53 -6.75 -13.84
N ALA A 45 -1.05 -7.75 -14.55
CA ALA A 45 -1.78 -8.87 -13.95
C ALA A 45 -0.87 -9.74 -13.06
N GLN A 46 0.37 -10.00 -13.50
CA GLN A 46 1.37 -10.69 -12.67
C GLN A 46 1.65 -9.92 -11.38
N MET A 47 1.67 -8.59 -11.42
CA MET A 47 1.88 -7.78 -10.22
C MET A 47 0.68 -7.83 -9.28
N ASP A 48 -0.56 -7.90 -9.78
CA ASP A 48 -1.75 -8.07 -8.94
C ASP A 48 -1.80 -9.40 -8.22
N ALA A 49 -1.25 -10.45 -8.83
CA ALA A 49 -1.14 -11.76 -8.21
C ALA A 49 -0.12 -11.80 -7.06
N VAL A 50 0.78 -10.81 -6.95
CA VAL A 50 1.69 -10.69 -5.80
C VAL A 50 0.92 -10.10 -4.61
N PRO A 51 0.83 -10.81 -3.47
CA PRO A 51 0.13 -10.32 -2.28
C PRO A 51 0.67 -8.95 -1.83
N ASN A 52 -0.23 -7.96 -1.68
CA ASN A 52 0.12 -6.59 -1.31
C ASN A 52 0.84 -6.46 0.04
N GLU A 53 0.72 -7.45 0.92
CA GLU A 53 1.36 -7.50 2.25
C GLU A 53 2.90 -7.58 2.19
N LEU A 54 3.46 -7.83 1.00
CA LEU A 54 4.90 -8.07 0.79
C LEU A 54 5.58 -7.11 -0.20
N GLY A 55 4.83 -6.15 -0.76
CA GLY A 55 5.28 -5.26 -1.84
C GLY A 55 6.36 -4.23 -1.47
N GLY A 56 6.82 -4.21 -0.21
CA GLY A 56 7.82 -3.27 0.30
C GLY A 56 9.23 -3.84 0.47
N GLY A 57 9.44 -5.15 0.28
CA GLY A 57 10.76 -5.77 0.44
C GLY A 57 11.31 -5.87 1.88
N LYS A 58 10.51 -5.51 2.89
CA LYS A 58 10.90 -5.58 4.31
C LYS A 58 10.92 -7.03 4.84
N PRO A 59 11.84 -7.38 5.78
CA PRO A 59 11.81 -8.67 6.48
C PRO A 59 10.53 -8.88 7.30
N VAL A 60 10.07 -10.13 7.46
CA VAL A 60 8.86 -10.49 8.23
C VAL A 60 8.86 -9.90 9.65
N PRO A 61 9.96 -9.94 10.43
CA PRO A 61 9.98 -9.27 11.75
C PRO A 61 9.75 -7.76 11.68
N GLU A 62 10.22 -7.10 10.63
CA GLU A 62 10.00 -5.66 10.43
C GLU A 62 8.55 -5.37 9.98
N LEU A 63 7.95 -6.27 9.19
CA LEU A 63 6.54 -6.20 8.82
C LEU A 63 5.62 -6.44 10.01
N LEU A 64 5.94 -7.42 10.86
CA LEU A 64 5.23 -7.67 12.12
C LEU A 64 5.28 -6.41 12.99
N ALA A 65 6.47 -5.88 13.29
CA ALA A 65 6.61 -4.67 14.09
C ALA A 65 5.93 -3.42 13.49
N THR A 66 5.94 -3.28 12.15
CA THR A 66 5.26 -2.15 11.48
C THR A 66 3.73 -2.31 11.57
N THR A 67 3.22 -3.52 11.34
CA THR A 67 1.78 -3.81 11.38
C THR A 67 1.24 -3.73 12.80
N ASP A 68 2.02 -4.18 13.77
CA ASP A 68 1.79 -4.07 15.20
C ASP A 68 1.68 -2.61 15.65
N ALA A 69 2.67 -1.77 15.28
CA ALA A 69 2.61 -0.34 15.57
C ALA A 69 1.38 0.37 14.97
N GLU A 70 0.90 -0.09 13.81
CA GLU A 70 -0.34 0.41 13.20
C GLU A 70 -1.58 -0.05 13.98
N HIS A 71 -1.65 -1.33 14.34
CA HIS A 71 -2.70 -1.91 15.18
C HIS A 71 -2.80 -1.16 16.52
N ASP A 72 -1.69 -1.04 17.23
CA ASP A 72 -1.63 -0.36 18.53
C ASP A 72 -1.94 1.12 18.42
N GLY A 73 -1.49 1.78 17.35
CA GLY A 73 -1.77 3.18 17.09
C GLY A 73 -3.27 3.45 17.00
N TYR A 74 -3.99 2.65 16.19
CA TYR A 74 -5.44 2.79 16.09
C TYR A 74 -6.16 2.34 17.37
N GLY A 75 -5.76 1.22 17.98
CA GLY A 75 -6.36 0.72 19.22
C GLY A 75 -6.25 1.74 20.36
N THR A 76 -5.08 2.35 20.52
CA THR A 76 -4.81 3.40 21.51
C THR A 76 -5.65 4.65 21.23
N ALA A 77 -5.75 5.07 19.96
CA ALA A 77 -6.56 6.22 19.59
C ALA A 77 -8.05 6.00 19.88
N ILE A 78 -8.58 4.82 19.55
CA ILE A 78 -9.97 4.44 19.87
C ILE A 78 -10.19 4.46 21.39
N TYR A 79 -9.27 3.88 22.17
CA TYR A 79 -9.36 3.86 23.63
C TYR A 79 -9.46 5.26 24.21
N TYR A 80 -8.49 6.14 23.91
CA TYR A 80 -8.49 7.49 24.48
C TYR A 80 -9.65 8.34 24.00
N LEU A 81 -10.13 8.13 22.77
CA LEU A 81 -11.33 8.81 22.29
C LEU A 81 -12.55 8.39 23.11
N THR A 82 -12.76 7.08 23.30
CA THR A 82 -13.89 6.60 24.14
C THR A 82 -13.76 7.06 25.59
N GLU A 83 -12.55 7.08 26.16
CA GLU A 83 -12.28 7.61 27.50
C GLU A 83 -12.67 9.10 27.63
N ALA A 84 -12.35 9.91 26.63
CA ALA A 84 -12.70 11.33 26.61
C ALA A 84 -14.22 11.55 26.59
N TYR A 85 -14.95 10.78 25.79
CA TYR A 85 -16.42 10.85 25.75
C TYR A 85 -17.05 10.42 27.07
N LEU A 86 -16.50 9.41 27.75
CA LEU A 86 -16.98 8.96 29.06
C LEU A 86 -16.81 10.01 30.17
N HIS A 87 -15.89 10.95 30.00
CA HIS A 87 -15.62 12.03 30.96
C HIS A 87 -16.24 13.37 30.54
N LEU A 88 -16.92 13.43 29.40
CA LEU A 88 -17.51 14.66 28.89
C LEU A 88 -18.75 15.02 29.73
N PRO A 89 -18.84 16.24 30.29
CA PRO A 89 -20.04 16.66 31.01
C PRO A 89 -21.21 16.84 30.03
N ASN A 90 -22.42 16.46 30.48
CA ASN A 90 -23.68 16.64 29.73
C ASN A 90 -23.70 15.95 28.35
N ILE A 91 -23.01 14.82 28.20
CA ILE A 91 -23.11 13.98 27.00
C ILE A 91 -24.54 13.43 26.83
N ASP A 92 -24.98 13.33 25.58
CA ASP A 92 -26.24 12.68 25.22
C ASP A 92 -26.19 11.18 25.60
N THR A 93 -27.27 10.66 26.19
CA THR A 93 -27.33 9.28 26.70
C THR A 93 -27.13 8.26 25.59
N ASP A 94 -27.66 8.48 24.38
CA ASP A 94 -27.50 7.56 23.26
C ASP A 94 -26.04 7.50 22.79
N VAL A 95 -25.33 8.63 22.85
CA VAL A 95 -23.91 8.70 22.50
C VAL A 95 -23.06 8.03 23.59
N LEU A 96 -23.41 8.21 24.85
CA LEU A 96 -22.73 7.56 25.97
C LEU A 96 -22.85 6.03 25.89
N GLU A 97 -24.06 5.51 25.62
CA GLU A 97 -24.29 4.07 25.45
C GLU A 97 -23.51 3.50 24.27
N ALA A 98 -23.51 4.19 23.12
CA ALA A 98 -22.72 3.81 21.96
C ALA A 98 -21.22 3.75 22.28
N ILE A 99 -20.68 4.76 22.99
CA ILE A 99 -19.26 4.82 23.38
C ILE A 99 -18.90 3.67 24.34
N MET A 100 -19.75 3.37 25.32
CA MET A 100 -19.56 2.25 26.24
C MET A 100 -19.54 0.91 25.50
N HIS A 101 -20.47 0.72 24.56
CA HIS A 101 -20.55 -0.48 23.73
C HIS A 101 -19.30 -0.64 22.85
N ILE A 102 -18.88 0.43 22.16
CA ILE A 102 -17.66 0.45 21.34
C ILE A 102 -16.44 0.08 22.19
N ARG A 103 -16.26 0.70 23.36
CA ARG A 103 -15.13 0.42 24.24
C ARG A 103 -15.12 -1.04 24.71
N ALA A 104 -16.27 -1.55 25.16
CA ALA A 104 -16.39 -2.93 25.64
C ALA A 104 -16.13 -3.97 24.53
N SER A 105 -16.49 -3.67 23.29
CA SER A 105 -16.35 -4.62 22.18
C SER A 105 -14.98 -4.56 21.48
N LEU A 106 -14.38 -3.37 21.36
CA LEU A 106 -13.12 -3.20 20.63
C LEU A 106 -11.90 -3.13 21.54
N ILE A 107 -11.93 -2.27 22.57
CA ILE A 107 -10.75 -2.01 23.40
C ILE A 107 -11.11 -1.69 24.87
N PRO A 108 -11.47 -2.72 25.68
CA PRO A 108 -11.83 -2.53 27.08
C PRO A 108 -10.71 -1.89 27.92
N SER A 109 -9.46 -2.29 27.66
CA SER A 109 -8.26 -1.80 28.32
C SER A 109 -7.10 -1.68 27.34
N LEU A 110 -6.17 -0.76 27.62
CA LEU A 110 -4.91 -0.62 26.86
C LEU A 110 -3.97 -1.82 27.07
N GLU A 111 -4.17 -2.61 28.12
CA GLU A 111 -3.35 -3.79 28.39
C GLU A 111 -3.45 -4.83 27.27
N GLN A 112 -4.59 -4.89 26.56
CA GLN A 112 -4.81 -5.79 25.43
C GLN A 112 -4.01 -5.42 24.15
N LEU A 113 -3.34 -4.26 24.13
CA LEU A 113 -2.41 -3.85 23.06
C LEU A 113 -0.95 -4.18 23.42
N ARG A 114 -0.76 -5.03 24.44
CA ARG A 114 0.55 -5.49 24.88
C ARG A 114 0.60 -7.02 24.87
N ASP A 115 -0.43 -7.63 24.29
CA ASP A 115 -0.57 -9.07 24.18
C ASP A 115 0.43 -9.58 23.14
N SER A 116 0.60 -10.90 23.04
CA SER A 116 1.46 -11.44 21.99
C SER A 116 0.82 -11.24 20.62
N TYR A 117 1.62 -11.16 19.55
CA TYR A 117 1.08 -11.02 18.18
C TYR A 117 0.03 -12.08 17.82
N ALA A 118 0.16 -13.30 18.38
CA ALA A 118 -0.80 -14.38 18.17
C ALA A 118 -2.15 -14.09 18.85
N ASP A 119 -2.10 -13.60 20.08
CA ASP A 119 -3.30 -13.26 20.86
C ASP A 119 -4.02 -12.04 20.27
N GLU A 120 -3.26 -11.03 19.81
CA GLU A 120 -3.81 -9.87 19.13
C GLU A 120 -4.48 -10.23 17.80
N ALA A 121 -3.84 -11.10 17.01
CA ALA A 121 -4.40 -11.64 15.78
C ALA A 121 -5.73 -12.37 16.01
N GLU A 122 -5.79 -13.24 17.03
CA GLU A 122 -7.02 -13.94 17.39
C GLU A 122 -8.12 -12.98 17.89
N ALA A 123 -7.75 -12.00 18.72
CA ALA A 123 -8.68 -10.97 19.17
C ALA A 123 -9.21 -10.13 18.00
N ALA A 124 -8.36 -9.77 17.04
CA ALA A 124 -8.76 -9.03 15.84
C ALA A 124 -9.78 -9.80 14.99
N LEU A 125 -9.62 -11.12 14.81
CA LEU A 125 -10.63 -11.94 14.13
C LEU A 125 -11.99 -11.90 14.82
N ARG A 126 -12.01 -12.01 16.16
CA ARG A 126 -13.25 -11.90 16.94
C ARG A 126 -13.88 -10.51 16.83
N ARG A 127 -13.06 -9.45 16.87
CA ARG A 127 -13.53 -8.07 16.68
C ARG A 127 -14.04 -7.83 15.26
N LYS A 128 -13.44 -8.47 14.25
CA LYS A 128 -13.88 -8.39 12.84
C LYS A 128 -15.28 -8.91 12.64
N SER A 129 -15.65 -10.03 13.27
CA SER A 129 -17.01 -10.56 13.19
C SER A 129 -18.01 -9.70 13.97
N ALA A 130 -17.57 -9.00 15.01
CA ALA A 130 -18.39 -8.06 15.79
C ALA A 130 -18.56 -6.68 15.13
N LEU A 131 -17.64 -6.26 14.27
CA LEU A 131 -17.61 -4.92 13.66
C LEU A 131 -18.93 -4.50 12.97
N PRO A 132 -19.63 -5.38 12.21
CA PRO A 132 -20.90 -5.01 11.58
C PRO A 132 -21.99 -4.63 12.59
N ALA A 133 -22.01 -5.24 13.78
CA ALA A 133 -22.97 -4.93 14.83
C ALA A 133 -22.72 -3.55 15.46
N LEU A 134 -21.47 -3.06 15.41
CA LEU A 134 -21.06 -1.76 15.93
C LEU A 134 -21.17 -0.63 14.90
N ALA A 135 -21.47 -0.93 13.64
CA ALA A 135 -21.33 0.05 12.55
C ALA A 135 -22.17 1.32 12.77
N ALA A 136 -23.40 1.17 13.26
CA ALA A 136 -24.27 2.31 13.55
C ALA A 136 -23.69 3.21 14.66
N ASP A 137 -23.13 2.62 15.71
CA ASP A 137 -22.51 3.33 16.83
C ASP A 137 -21.22 4.04 16.38
N LEU A 138 -20.37 3.33 15.64
CA LEU A 138 -19.09 3.83 15.14
C LEU A 138 -19.25 5.00 14.15
N MET A 139 -20.31 5.01 13.34
CA MET A 139 -20.60 6.12 12.41
C MET A 139 -21.04 7.41 13.12
N ARG A 140 -21.55 7.33 14.35
CA ARG A 140 -21.99 8.51 15.12
C ARG A 140 -20.83 9.35 15.64
N VAL A 141 -19.63 8.79 15.72
CA VAL A 141 -18.45 9.45 16.28
C VAL A 141 -17.55 9.97 15.16
N PRO A 142 -17.51 11.29 14.89
CA PRO A 142 -16.65 11.85 13.86
C PRO A 142 -15.19 11.86 14.33
N VAL A 143 -14.28 11.58 13.40
CA VAL A 143 -12.82 11.62 13.63
C VAL A 143 -12.11 12.18 12.40
N VAL A 144 -10.81 12.48 12.52
CA VAL A 144 -10.00 12.87 11.37
C VAL A 144 -9.98 11.73 10.34
N GLY A 145 -10.33 12.06 9.09
CA GLY A 145 -10.41 11.08 8.01
C GLY A 145 -11.74 10.32 7.93
N GLY A 146 -12.78 10.74 8.66
CA GLY A 146 -14.16 10.23 8.50
C GLY A 146 -14.86 10.01 9.84
N SER A 147 -15.19 8.76 10.13
CA SER A 147 -15.82 8.35 11.39
C SER A 147 -14.97 7.30 12.11
N LEU A 148 -15.30 7.03 13.38
CA LEU A 148 -14.61 6.01 14.18
C LEU A 148 -14.69 4.62 13.53
N GLN A 149 -15.66 4.38 12.64
CA GLN A 149 -15.72 3.19 11.80
C GLN A 149 -14.44 2.98 10.99
N ASN A 150 -13.86 4.05 10.45
CA ASN A 150 -12.64 3.96 9.63
C ASN A 150 -11.46 3.51 10.49
N TRP A 151 -11.29 4.09 11.67
CA TRP A 151 -10.23 3.70 12.60
C TRP A 151 -10.45 2.28 13.12
N ALA A 152 -11.67 1.90 13.48
CA ALA A 152 -12.01 0.56 13.95
C ALA A 152 -11.78 -0.51 12.86
N THR A 153 -12.08 -0.19 11.60
CA THR A 153 -11.78 -1.05 10.46
C THR A 153 -10.27 -1.21 10.28
N ALA A 154 -9.52 -0.10 10.30
CA ALA A 154 -8.06 -0.14 10.17
C ALA A 154 -7.38 -0.92 11.31
N PHE A 155 -7.84 -0.74 12.55
CA PHE A 155 -7.41 -1.50 13.72
C PHE A 155 -7.57 -3.01 13.51
N VAL A 156 -8.79 -3.45 13.18
CA VAL A 156 -9.09 -4.86 12.99
C VAL A 156 -8.37 -5.46 11.78
N GLU A 157 -8.25 -4.69 10.69
CA GLU A 157 -7.52 -5.13 9.50
C GLU A 157 -6.03 -5.28 9.76
N ALA A 158 -5.41 -4.39 10.54
CA ALA A 158 -4.02 -4.52 10.95
C ALA A 158 -3.80 -5.79 11.78
N GLY A 159 -4.66 -6.07 12.76
CA GLY A 159 -4.58 -7.31 13.54
C GLY A 159 -4.79 -8.58 12.68
N ALA A 160 -5.69 -8.53 11.68
CA ALA A 160 -5.84 -9.63 10.72
C ALA A 160 -4.62 -9.80 9.80
N ARG A 161 -3.86 -8.73 9.52
CA ARG A 161 -2.57 -8.81 8.81
C ARG A 161 -1.50 -9.45 9.68
N LEU A 162 -1.47 -9.19 10.99
CA LEU A 162 -0.58 -9.90 11.91
C LEU A 162 -0.77 -11.41 11.83
N GLN A 163 -2.03 -11.88 11.82
CA GLN A 163 -2.33 -13.30 11.67
C GLN A 163 -1.70 -13.90 10.41
N LYS A 164 -1.90 -13.25 9.26
CA LYS A 164 -1.37 -13.73 7.98
C LYS A 164 0.15 -13.75 7.95
N LEU A 165 0.80 -12.79 8.60
CA LEU A 165 2.26 -12.75 8.73
C LEU A 165 2.78 -13.88 9.64
N LEU A 166 2.04 -14.24 10.70
CA LEU A 166 2.39 -15.33 11.61
C LEU A 166 2.16 -16.72 10.99
N GLU A 167 1.18 -16.86 10.11
CA GLU A 167 0.87 -18.11 9.40
C GLU A 167 1.85 -18.40 8.24
N GLN A 168 2.73 -17.45 7.89
CA GLN A 168 3.70 -17.65 6.82
C GLN A 168 4.83 -18.60 7.24
N PRO A 169 5.08 -19.68 6.47
CA PRO A 169 6.33 -20.44 6.59
C PRO A 169 7.53 -19.51 6.33
N GLU A 170 8.60 -19.64 7.12
CA GLU A 170 9.81 -18.80 6.97
C GLU A 170 10.38 -18.80 5.53
N ASP A 171 10.16 -19.88 4.76
CA ASP A 171 10.63 -20.03 3.37
C ASP A 171 9.74 -19.37 2.30
N ASP A 172 8.43 -19.24 2.52
CA ASP A 172 7.51 -18.71 1.51
C ASP A 172 7.69 -17.20 1.32
N GLY A 173 7.99 -16.49 2.41
CA GLY A 173 8.33 -15.07 2.35
C GLY A 173 9.63 -14.80 1.56
N ALA A 174 10.59 -15.72 1.55
CA ALA A 174 11.82 -15.59 0.75
C ALA A 174 11.55 -15.80 -0.75
N THR A 175 10.73 -16.80 -1.10
CA THR A 175 10.35 -17.10 -2.49
C THR A 175 9.52 -15.99 -3.10
N GLN A 176 8.52 -15.48 -2.38
CA GLN A 176 7.66 -14.39 -2.84
C GLN A 176 8.42 -13.06 -2.99
N ARG A 177 9.40 -12.77 -2.11
CA ARG A 177 10.30 -11.61 -2.27
C ARG A 177 11.18 -11.71 -3.52
N LYS A 178 11.74 -12.89 -3.78
CA LYS A 178 12.52 -13.14 -5.01
C LYS A 178 11.66 -12.94 -6.25
N GLU A 179 10.42 -13.40 -6.22
CA GLU A 179 9.46 -13.21 -7.31
C GLU A 179 9.09 -11.74 -7.52
N ALA A 180 8.77 -11.01 -6.45
CA ALA A 180 8.49 -9.57 -6.51
C ALA A 180 9.67 -8.77 -7.08
N GLN A 181 10.90 -9.08 -6.63
CA GLN A 181 12.11 -8.44 -7.14
C GLN A 181 12.39 -8.79 -8.60
N ARG A 182 12.20 -10.06 -8.99
CA ARG A 182 12.29 -10.48 -10.39
C ARG A 182 11.31 -9.71 -11.26
N LEU A 183 10.04 -9.66 -10.84
CA LEU A 183 8.98 -9.00 -11.60
C LEU A 183 9.23 -7.50 -11.76
N ARG A 184 9.74 -6.84 -10.70
CA ARG A 184 10.21 -5.45 -10.75
C ARG A 184 11.28 -5.25 -11.82
N VAL A 185 12.36 -6.04 -11.76
CA VAL A 185 13.51 -5.91 -12.67
C VAL A 185 13.09 -6.16 -14.12
N GLU A 186 12.33 -7.22 -14.36
CA GLU A 186 11.83 -7.56 -15.70
C GLU A 186 10.95 -6.45 -16.28
N THR A 187 10.06 -5.87 -15.47
CA THR A 187 9.14 -4.82 -15.93
C THR A 187 9.87 -3.51 -16.22
N ILE A 188 10.85 -3.13 -15.38
CA ILE A 188 11.73 -1.99 -15.66
C ILE A 188 12.48 -2.21 -16.98
N GLY A 189 13.00 -3.41 -17.21
CA GLY A 189 13.65 -3.79 -18.46
C GLY A 189 12.72 -3.64 -19.67
N LEU A 190 11.50 -4.16 -19.56
CA LEU A 190 10.47 -4.07 -20.60
C LEU A 190 10.11 -2.62 -20.93
N LEU A 191 9.84 -1.78 -19.91
CA LEU A 191 9.49 -0.36 -20.09
C LEU A 191 10.62 0.45 -20.73
N ASN A 192 11.87 0.23 -20.29
CA ASN A 192 13.03 0.90 -20.86
C ASN A 192 13.25 0.47 -22.32
N HIS A 193 13.08 -0.81 -22.62
CA HIS A 193 13.18 -1.31 -23.98
C HIS A 193 12.07 -0.70 -24.85
N ALA A 194 10.80 -0.76 -24.42
CA ALA A 194 9.65 -0.16 -25.10
C ALA A 194 9.87 1.33 -25.41
N ARG A 195 10.38 2.11 -24.45
CA ARG A 195 10.68 3.53 -24.66
C ARG A 195 11.74 3.75 -25.73
N THR A 196 12.76 2.89 -25.78
CA THR A 196 13.83 2.98 -26.78
C THR A 196 13.24 2.81 -28.18
N VAL A 197 12.52 1.72 -28.39
CA VAL A 197 11.96 1.39 -29.72
C VAL A 197 10.84 2.35 -30.14
N ILE A 198 10.08 2.92 -29.20
CA ILE A 198 9.11 3.98 -29.48
C ILE A 198 9.81 5.26 -29.92
N LEU A 199 10.93 5.64 -29.29
CA LEU A 199 11.71 6.81 -29.72
C LEU A 199 12.28 6.62 -31.12
N ASP A 200 12.77 5.42 -31.46
CA ASP A 200 13.22 5.08 -32.81
C ASP A 200 12.07 5.16 -33.84
N GLU A 201 10.87 4.71 -33.46
CA GLU A 201 9.68 4.85 -34.30
C GLU A 201 9.29 6.33 -34.49
N ILE A 202 9.29 7.13 -33.43
CA ILE A 202 9.01 8.57 -33.51
C ILE A 202 10.04 9.25 -34.42
N ALA A 203 11.32 8.91 -34.30
CA ALA A 203 12.38 9.49 -35.13
C ALA A 203 12.15 9.19 -36.63
N SER A 204 11.83 7.94 -36.96
CA SER A 204 11.65 7.45 -38.32
C SER A 204 10.31 7.79 -38.97
N ARG A 205 9.28 8.19 -38.20
CA ARG A 205 7.94 8.51 -38.71
C ARG A 205 7.58 9.99 -38.47
N PRO A 206 7.74 10.87 -39.47
CA PRO A 206 7.46 12.31 -39.31
C PRO A 206 6.01 12.67 -38.95
N THR A 207 5.06 11.77 -39.18
CA THR A 207 3.65 11.96 -38.85
C THR A 207 3.35 11.79 -37.36
N LEU A 208 4.26 11.23 -36.56
CA LEU A 208 4.09 11.09 -35.12
C LEU A 208 4.50 12.38 -34.39
N PRO A 209 3.77 12.79 -33.33
CA PRO A 209 4.18 13.91 -32.50
C PRO A 209 5.56 13.68 -31.87
N ARG A 210 6.44 14.67 -31.94
CA ARG A 210 7.82 14.55 -31.42
C ARG A 210 7.91 14.43 -29.89
N HIS A 211 6.88 14.89 -29.19
CA HIS A 211 6.76 14.80 -27.73
C HIS A 211 5.88 13.62 -27.29
N LEU A 212 5.57 12.69 -28.20
CA LEU A 212 4.72 11.54 -27.90
C LEU A 212 5.32 10.64 -26.82
N ASP A 213 6.65 10.53 -26.71
CA ASP A 213 7.30 9.78 -25.62
C ASP A 213 6.87 10.32 -24.24
N THR A 214 6.81 11.64 -24.10
CA THR A 214 6.45 12.31 -22.84
C THR A 214 4.97 12.11 -22.55
N GLN A 215 4.12 12.08 -23.57
CA GLN A 215 2.71 11.74 -23.40
C GLN A 215 2.50 10.28 -22.96
N ILE A 216 3.37 9.36 -23.37
CA ILE A 216 3.28 7.95 -23.01
C ILE A 216 3.89 7.69 -21.63
N PHE A 217 5.10 8.19 -21.37
CA PHE A 217 5.90 7.82 -20.19
C PHE A 217 5.97 8.88 -19.09
N GLY A 218 5.34 10.04 -19.29
CA GLY A 218 5.50 11.19 -18.39
C GLY A 218 5.13 10.90 -16.93
N TYR A 219 4.11 10.09 -16.68
CA TYR A 219 3.74 9.74 -15.32
C TYR A 219 4.76 8.81 -14.63
N LEU A 220 5.28 7.82 -15.36
CA LEU A 220 6.38 6.98 -14.87
C LEU A 220 7.66 7.81 -14.61
N ASP A 221 7.90 8.85 -15.41
CA ASP A 221 9.00 9.80 -15.17
C ASP A 221 8.81 10.59 -13.87
N ASP A 222 7.59 11.00 -13.55
CA ASP A 222 7.28 11.72 -12.32
C ASP A 222 7.46 10.81 -11.08
N LEU A 223 7.03 9.55 -11.16
CA LEU A 223 7.25 8.55 -10.11
C LEU A 223 8.75 8.28 -9.88
N GLU A 224 9.52 8.12 -10.96
CA GLU A 224 10.98 7.93 -10.90
C GLU A 224 11.66 9.15 -10.26
N LYS A 225 11.24 10.36 -10.67
CA LYS A 225 11.78 11.61 -10.12
C LYS A 225 11.49 11.70 -8.62
N PHE A 226 10.26 11.45 -8.20
CA PHE A 226 9.86 11.46 -6.79
C PHE A 226 10.70 10.49 -5.95
N ARG A 227 11.01 9.30 -6.48
CA ARG A 227 11.90 8.34 -5.81
C ARG A 227 13.34 8.83 -5.74
N SER A 228 13.87 9.37 -6.83
CA SER A 228 15.24 9.89 -6.87
C SER A 228 15.46 11.06 -5.90
N THR A 229 14.46 11.92 -5.70
CA THR A 229 14.54 13.07 -4.78
C THR A 229 14.36 12.67 -3.31
N ASN A 230 13.68 11.55 -3.05
CA ASN A 230 13.42 11.03 -1.70
C ASN A 230 14.36 9.88 -1.30
N ALA A 231 15.32 9.52 -2.14
CA ALA A 231 16.35 8.56 -1.77
C ALA A 231 17.25 9.16 -0.69
N ARG A 232 17.27 8.55 0.51
CA ARG A 232 18.24 8.94 1.55
C ARG A 232 19.66 8.79 0.99
N PRO A 233 20.57 9.76 1.20
CA PRO A 233 21.96 9.58 0.85
C PRO A 233 22.53 8.38 1.61
N SER A 234 23.18 7.47 0.89
CA SER A 234 24.04 6.45 1.48
C SER A 234 25.08 7.18 2.34
N ALA A 235 25.18 6.86 3.63
CA ALA A 235 26.17 7.46 4.51
C ALA A 235 27.56 7.33 3.86
N PRO A 236 28.40 8.39 3.85
CA PRO A 236 29.79 8.25 3.44
C PRO A 236 30.43 7.20 4.34
N GLY A 237 31.08 6.21 3.71
CA GLY A 237 31.85 5.19 4.42
C GLY A 237 32.80 5.88 5.38
N ILE A 238 32.79 5.43 6.63
CA ILE A 238 33.77 5.83 7.63
C ILE A 238 35.11 5.33 7.09
N GLU A 239 35.92 6.23 6.54
CA GLU A 239 37.35 5.99 6.37
C GLU A 239 37.93 5.84 7.77
N GLU A 240 38.36 4.63 8.09
CA GLU A 240 39.16 4.35 9.28
C GLU A 240 40.48 5.14 9.18
N THR A 241 40.68 6.04 10.14
CA THR A 241 41.99 6.59 10.50
C THR A 241 42.25 6.36 11.96
#